data_AF-A0A6J1MCD1-F1
#
_entry.id   AF-A0A6J1MCD1-F1
#
_cell.length_a   1.000
_cell.length_b   1.000
_cell.length_c   1.000
_cell.angle_alpha   90.00
_cell.angle_beta   90.00
_cell.angle_gamma   90.00
#
_symmetry.space_group_name_H-M   'P 1'
#
loop_
_entity.id
_entity.type
_entity.pdbx_description
1 polymer ?
#
loop_
_entity_poly.entity_id
_entity_poly.type
_entity_poly.pdbx_seq_one_letter_code
_entity_poly.pdbx_strand_id
1 'polypeptide(L)'
;MIDGSSKKHRACPNSKNTRRQAIPILYTRGSHYEVGFDMGRTFGSMIRNFRTQCYVLNETFLPLYNTPKGKQIYEETLASVKASFPQYVRELEGVADGAEVDFVHLFLMQMDEILPQNMCPAPKHSSSCGCSSIVLNQKHCAIQRMLQ
;
A
#
# COMPACT_ATOMS: atom_id res chain seq x y z
N MET A 1 37.13 -15.35 20.88
CA MET A 1 35.86 -15.90 20.33
C MET A 1 34.72 -15.00 20.79
N ILE A 2 34.31 -14.05 19.94
CA ILE A 2 33.02 -13.37 20.05
C ILE A 2 32.53 -13.21 18.61
N ASP A 3 31.54 -14.02 18.24
CA ASP A 3 30.95 -14.09 16.91
C ASP A 3 30.06 -12.87 16.68
N GLY A 4 30.56 -11.93 15.86
CA GLY A 4 29.84 -10.76 15.39
C GLY A 4 28.94 -11.11 14.22
N SER A 5 27.84 -11.82 14.49
CA SER A 5 26.82 -12.09 13.47
C SER A 5 25.96 -10.85 13.21
N SER A 6 26.46 -10.00 12.32
CA SER A 6 25.73 -8.89 11.71
C SER A 6 24.50 -9.43 10.98
N LYS A 7 23.31 -9.20 11.52
CA LYS A 7 22.04 -9.57 10.89
C LYS A 7 21.87 -8.74 9.61
N LYS A 8 22.25 -9.34 8.48
CA LYS A 8 21.99 -8.80 7.14
C LYS A 8 20.48 -8.61 7.00
N HIS A 9 20.03 -7.36 6.91
CA HIS A 9 18.66 -7.03 6.58
C HIS A 9 18.37 -7.60 5.19
N ARG A 10 17.45 -8.57 5.13
CA ARG A 10 17.05 -9.21 3.88
C ARG A 10 16.15 -8.21 3.16
N ALA A 11 16.64 -7.68 2.03
CA ALA A 11 15.79 -6.99 1.07
C ALA A 11 14.56 -7.86 0.77
N CYS A 12 13.42 -7.21 0.46
CA CYS A 12 12.24 -7.89 -0.05
C CYS A 12 12.69 -8.94 -1.08
N PRO A 13 12.28 -10.21 -0.97
CA PRO A 13 12.69 -11.25 -1.90
C PRO A 13 12.49 -10.71 -3.29
N ASN A 14 13.55 -10.77 -4.11
CA ASN A 14 13.50 -10.39 -5.51
C ASN A 14 12.57 -11.37 -6.22
N SER A 15 11.26 -11.15 -6.06
CA SER A 15 10.23 -11.81 -6.83
C SER A 15 10.58 -11.49 -8.27
N LYS A 16 10.84 -12.52 -9.06
CA LYS A 16 11.09 -12.44 -10.50
C LYS A 16 9.80 -12.01 -11.23
N ASN A 17 9.11 -10.99 -10.74
CA ASN A 17 8.04 -10.31 -11.43
C ASN A 17 8.71 -9.46 -12.51
N THR A 18 8.92 -10.08 -13.69
CA THR A 18 9.32 -9.36 -14.90
C THR A 18 8.41 -8.14 -15.04
N ARG A 19 9.00 -6.94 -15.05
CA ARG A 19 8.22 -5.71 -15.23
C ARG A 19 7.40 -5.84 -16.49
N ARG A 20 6.08 -5.72 -16.36
CA ARG A 20 5.18 -5.69 -17.51
C ARG A 20 5.60 -4.54 -18.42
N GLN A 21 5.75 -4.81 -19.71
CA GLN A 21 6.05 -3.79 -20.74
C GLN A 21 4.76 -3.10 -21.22
N ALA A 22 3.74 -3.02 -20.36
CA ALA A 22 2.46 -2.37 -20.65
C ALA A 22 1.78 -1.97 -19.34
N ILE A 23 1.16 -0.79 -19.34
CA ILE A 23 0.34 -0.29 -18.23
C ILE A 23 -1.11 -0.57 -18.59
N PRO A 24 -1.84 -1.42 -17.84
CA PRO A 24 -3.25 -1.65 -18.10
C PRO A 24 -4.07 -0.41 -17.77
N ILE A 25 -5.06 -0.09 -18.61
CA ILE A 25 -5.99 1.03 -18.44
C ILE A 25 -7.39 0.46 -18.24
N LEU A 26 -8.07 0.89 -17.18
CA LEU A 26 -9.47 0.57 -16.89
C LEU A 26 -10.31 1.84 -17.01
N TYR A 27 -11.37 1.79 -17.81
CA TYR A 27 -12.42 2.81 -17.83
C TYR A 27 -13.64 2.25 -17.12
N THR A 28 -14.06 2.87 -16.02
CA THR A 28 -15.26 2.49 -15.27
C THR A 28 -16.02 3.75 -14.85
N ARG A 29 -17.33 3.60 -14.59
CA ARG A 29 -18.25 4.63 -14.12
C ARG A 29 -19.30 3.99 -13.24
N GLY A 30 -19.82 4.73 -12.28
CA GLY A 30 -20.87 4.28 -11.38
C GLY A 30 -20.77 5.00 -10.04
N SER A 31 -21.37 4.41 -9.02
CA SER A 31 -21.11 4.74 -7.63
C SER A 31 -19.65 4.41 -7.25
N HIS A 32 -19.18 5.00 -6.15
CA HIS A 32 -17.84 4.74 -5.61
C HIS A 32 -17.60 3.24 -5.38
N TYR A 33 -18.61 2.52 -4.89
CA TYR A 33 -18.52 1.08 -4.71
C TYR A 33 -18.40 0.33 -6.04
N GLU A 34 -19.19 0.67 -7.07
CA GLU A 34 -19.13 0.00 -8.38
C GLU A 34 -17.77 0.23 -9.06
N VAL A 35 -17.26 1.46 -8.99
CA VAL A 35 -15.91 1.82 -9.47
C VAL A 35 -14.86 0.99 -8.73
N GLY A 36 -14.96 0.91 -7.40
CA GLY A 36 -14.11 0.05 -6.56
C GLY A 36 -14.17 -1.42 -6.97
N PHE A 37 -15.38 -1.95 -7.14
CA PHE A 37 -15.63 -3.35 -7.50
C PHE A 37 -15.04 -3.70 -8.86
N ASP A 38 -15.20 -2.83 -9.86
CA ASP A 38 -14.59 -3.02 -11.18
C ASP A 38 -13.07 -3.00 -11.11
N MET A 39 -12.48 -2.11 -10.31
CA MET A 39 -11.03 -2.10 -10.06
C MET A 39 -10.56 -3.40 -9.40
N GLY A 40 -11.24 -3.81 -8.33
CA GLY A 40 -10.96 -5.05 -7.61
C GLY A 40 -11.05 -6.27 -8.52
N ARG A 41 -12.13 -6.38 -9.30
CA ARG A 41 -12.35 -7.50 -10.24
C ARG A 41 -11.31 -7.53 -11.35
N THR A 42 -10.99 -6.38 -11.94
CA THR A 42 -10.04 -6.28 -13.07
C THR A 42 -8.61 -6.57 -12.63
N PHE A 43 -8.19 -6.10 -11.45
CA PHE A 43 -6.82 -6.21 -10.95
C PHE A 43 -6.68 -7.25 -9.82
N GLY A 44 -7.71 -8.03 -9.54
CA GLY A 44 -7.79 -8.91 -8.36
C GLY A 44 -6.64 -9.91 -8.26
N SER A 45 -6.21 -10.49 -9.37
CA SER A 45 -5.03 -11.38 -9.39
C SER A 45 -3.74 -10.66 -8.94
N MET A 46 -3.55 -9.41 -9.35
CA MET A 46 -2.41 -8.58 -8.97
C MET A 46 -2.50 -8.16 -7.50
N ILE A 47 -3.70 -7.75 -7.05
CA ILE A 47 -3.96 -7.36 -5.65
C ILE A 47 -3.71 -8.54 -4.71
N ARG A 48 -4.27 -9.72 -5.02
CA ARG A 48 -4.07 -10.94 -4.22
C ARG A 48 -2.61 -11.37 -4.19
N ASN A 49 -1.92 -11.33 -5.33
CA ASN A 49 -0.48 -11.65 -5.39
C ASN A 49 0.36 -10.64 -4.59
N PHE A 50 0.03 -9.35 -4.67
CA PHE A 50 0.70 -8.34 -3.85
C PHE A 50 0.48 -8.59 -2.36
N ARG A 51 -0.76 -8.88 -1.95
CA ARG A 51 -1.11 -9.20 -0.55
C ARG A 51 -0.32 -10.40 -0.02
N THR A 52 -0.15 -11.47 -0.79
CA THR A 52 0.63 -12.64 -0.36
C THR A 52 2.14 -12.38 -0.33
N GLN A 53 2.65 -11.51 -1.19
CA GLN A 53 4.09 -11.22 -1.29
C GLN A 53 4.56 -10.01 -0.46
N CYS A 54 3.64 -9.18 0.03
CA CYS A 54 3.97 -7.93 0.73
C CYS A 54 4.53 -8.23 2.13
N TYR A 55 5.86 -8.19 2.25
CA TYR A 55 6.56 -8.40 3.52
C TYR A 55 6.08 -7.44 4.61
N VAL A 56 5.92 -6.15 4.29
CA VAL A 56 5.55 -5.11 5.26
C VAL A 56 4.15 -5.37 5.84
N LEU A 57 3.19 -5.75 5.00
CA LEU A 57 1.85 -6.09 5.47
C LEU A 57 1.89 -7.31 6.41
N ASN A 58 2.55 -8.39 5.98
CA ASN A 58 2.49 -9.68 6.68
C ASN A 58 3.34 -9.72 7.96
N GLU A 59 4.52 -9.12 7.95
CA GLU A 59 5.49 -9.21 9.06
C GLU A 59 5.50 -7.97 9.97
N THR A 60 4.88 -6.86 9.54
CA THR A 60 4.83 -5.63 10.35
C THR A 60 3.40 -5.22 10.67
N PHE A 61 2.56 -4.94 9.67
CA PHE A 61 1.26 -4.32 9.92
C PHE A 61 0.26 -5.29 10.56
N LEU A 62 0.19 -6.54 10.10
CA LEU A 62 -0.68 -7.55 10.71
C LEU A 62 -0.30 -7.86 12.17
N PRO A 63 0.97 -8.09 12.53
CA PRO A 63 1.37 -8.23 13.92
C PRO A 63 1.01 -7.02 14.79
N LEU A 64 1.20 -5.80 14.29
CA LEU A 64 0.83 -4.58 15.01
C LEU A 64 -0.69 -4.48 15.20
N TYR A 65 -1.47 -4.73 14.15
CA TYR A 65 -2.93 -4.73 14.18
C TYR A 65 -3.51 -5.73 15.18
N ASN A 66 -2.89 -6.91 15.31
CA ASN A 66 -3.35 -7.96 16.23
C ASN A 66 -3.13 -7.62 17.72
N THR A 67 -2.42 -6.53 18.03
CA THR A 67 -2.33 -6.03 19.42
C THR A 67 -3.55 -5.19 19.78
N PRO A 68 -3.96 -5.12 21.07
CA PRO A 68 -5.09 -4.29 21.48
C PRO A 68 -4.94 -2.81 21.08
N LYS A 69 -3.74 -2.24 21.27
CA LYS A 69 -3.44 -0.85 20.90
C LYS A 69 -3.47 -0.63 19.39
N GLY A 70 -2.90 -1.55 18.61
CA GLY A 70 -2.90 -1.43 17.15
C GLY A 70 -4.30 -1.56 16.55
N LYS A 71 -5.13 -2.45 17.10
CA LYS A 71 -6.55 -2.57 16.72
C LYS A 71 -7.32 -1.29 17.05
N GLN A 72 -7.10 -0.70 18.22
CA GLN A 72 -7.70 0.58 18.60
C GLN A 72 -7.33 1.69 17.59
N ILE A 73 -6.04 1.84 17.25
CA ILE A 73 -5.59 2.84 16.27
C ILE A 73 -6.24 2.62 14.90
N TYR A 74 -6.37 1.36 14.47
CA TYR A 74 -7.06 1.00 13.24
C TYR A 74 -8.52 1.46 13.26
N GLU A 75 -9.26 1.15 14.33
CA GLU A 75 -10.68 1.47 14.46
C GLU A 75 -10.91 2.98 14.53
N GLU A 76 -10.10 3.71 15.29
CA GLU A 76 -10.16 5.18 15.39
C GLU A 76 -9.84 5.84 14.04
N THR A 77 -8.82 5.35 13.34
CA THR A 77 -8.46 5.85 12.00
C THR A 77 -9.58 5.58 11.01
N LEU A 78 -10.12 4.36 10.97
CA LEU A 78 -11.23 4.02 10.09
C LEU A 78 -12.47 4.86 10.37
N ALA A 79 -12.80 5.09 11.65
CA ALA A 79 -13.93 5.94 12.04
C ALA A 79 -13.73 7.39 11.54
N SER A 80 -12.53 7.94 11.72
CA SER A 80 -12.17 9.29 11.27
C SER A 80 -12.27 9.43 9.74
N VAL A 81 -11.73 8.45 9.00
CA VAL A 81 -11.79 8.43 7.53
C VAL A 81 -13.23 8.23 7.04
N LYS A 82 -14.05 7.38 7.69
CA LYS A 82 -15.47 7.23 7.35
C LYS A 82 -16.26 8.50 7.55
N ALA A 83 -15.97 9.27 8.62
CA ALA A 83 -16.63 10.55 8.87
C ALA A 83 -16.23 11.62 7.85
N SER A 84 -14.95 11.66 7.46
CA SER A 84 -14.40 12.72 6.61
C SER A 84 -14.54 12.42 5.12
N PHE A 85 -14.37 11.16 4.73
CA PHE A 85 -14.29 10.69 3.34
C PHE A 85 -15.07 9.37 3.15
N PRO A 86 -16.40 9.37 3.41
CA PRO A 86 -17.22 8.15 3.32
C PRO A 86 -17.17 7.51 1.92
N GLN A 87 -17.10 8.33 0.87
CA GLN A 87 -17.03 7.89 -0.53
C GLN A 87 -15.77 7.05 -0.80
N TYR A 88 -14.62 7.46 -0.25
CA TYR A 88 -13.34 6.75 -0.39
C TYR A 88 -13.38 5.38 0.30
N VAL A 89 -13.99 5.30 1.48
CA VAL A 89 -14.15 4.02 2.18
C VAL A 89 -15.06 3.08 1.41
N ARG A 90 -16.17 3.61 0.83
CA ARG A 90 -17.05 2.82 -0.05
C ARG A 90 -16.34 2.30 -1.29
N GLU A 91 -15.43 3.09 -1.88
CA GLU A 91 -14.61 2.65 -3.01
C GLU A 91 -13.65 1.52 -2.60
N LEU A 92 -12.94 1.66 -1.48
CA LEU A 92 -12.05 0.62 -0.95
C LEU A 92 -12.80 -0.68 -0.60
N GLU A 93 -14.00 -0.58 -0.05
CA GLU A 93 -14.89 -1.74 0.18
C GLU A 93 -15.21 -2.45 -1.14
N GLY A 94 -15.55 -1.70 -2.20
CA GLY A 94 -15.73 -2.25 -3.54
C GLY A 94 -14.46 -2.94 -4.07
N VAL A 95 -13.28 -2.34 -3.89
CA VAL A 95 -12.00 -2.95 -4.30
C VAL A 95 -11.76 -4.27 -3.56
N ALA A 96 -12.05 -4.31 -2.26
CA ALA A 96 -11.92 -5.51 -1.44
C ALA A 96 -12.79 -6.65 -1.97
N ASP A 97 -14.08 -6.37 -2.18
CA ASP A 97 -15.06 -7.34 -2.64
C ASP A 97 -14.75 -7.82 -4.05
N GLY A 98 -14.42 -6.90 -4.97
CA GLY A 98 -14.07 -7.24 -6.35
C GLY A 98 -12.78 -8.05 -6.46
N ALA A 99 -11.80 -7.79 -5.60
CA ALA A 99 -10.52 -8.52 -5.57
C ALA A 99 -10.57 -9.80 -4.72
N GLU A 100 -11.67 -10.06 -4.02
CA GLU A 100 -11.85 -11.17 -3.09
C GLU A 100 -10.75 -11.19 -2.00
N VAL A 101 -10.54 -10.04 -1.35
CA VAL A 101 -9.60 -9.88 -0.23
C VAL A 101 -10.26 -9.20 0.95
N ASP A 102 -9.79 -9.48 2.17
CA ASP A 102 -10.37 -8.81 3.34
C ASP A 102 -10.08 -7.30 3.30
N PHE A 103 -11.11 -6.49 3.51
CA PHE A 103 -11.02 -5.04 3.62
C PHE A 103 -9.96 -4.58 4.64
N VAL A 104 -9.82 -5.31 5.76
CA VAL A 104 -8.81 -5.01 6.79
C VAL A 104 -7.40 -4.99 6.21
N HIS A 105 -7.04 -5.96 5.37
CA HIS A 105 -5.72 -6.01 4.74
C HIS A 105 -5.48 -4.81 3.81
N LEU A 106 -6.48 -4.44 3.00
CA LEU A 106 -6.39 -3.28 2.12
C LEU A 106 -6.26 -1.97 2.89
N PHE A 107 -7.08 -1.79 3.93
CA PHE A 107 -7.05 -0.57 4.73
C PHE A 107 -5.75 -0.45 5.54
N LEU A 108 -5.21 -1.55 6.07
CA LEU A 108 -3.90 -1.54 6.75
C LEU A 108 -2.78 -1.05 5.84
N MET A 109 -2.84 -1.33 4.53
CA MET A 109 -1.86 -0.81 3.58
C MET A 109 -1.98 0.70 3.32
N GLN A 110 -3.14 1.31 3.63
CA GLN A 110 -3.32 2.77 3.60
C GLN A 110 -2.82 3.45 4.87
N MET A 111 -2.48 2.68 5.91
CA MET A 111 -2.03 3.16 7.22
C MET A 111 -0.51 2.98 7.42
N ASP A 112 0.26 2.91 6.34
CA ASP A 112 1.68 2.59 6.35
C ASP A 112 2.53 3.53 7.20
N GLU A 113 2.17 4.82 7.23
CA GLU A 113 2.78 5.81 8.13
C GLU A 113 2.05 5.93 9.48
N ILE A 114 0.74 5.69 9.53
CA ILE A 114 -0.07 5.93 10.74
C ILE A 114 0.18 4.87 11.80
N LEU A 115 0.07 3.58 11.42
CA LEU A 115 0.13 2.49 12.40
C LEU A 115 1.52 2.35 13.03
N PRO A 116 2.64 2.32 12.28
CA PRO A 116 3.96 2.17 12.88
C PRO A 116 4.37 3.35 13.75
N GLN A 117 4.07 4.59 13.34
CA GLN A 117 4.44 5.79 14.10
C GLN A 117 3.75 5.85 15.47
N ASN A 118 2.49 5.40 15.57
CA ASN A 118 1.74 5.40 16.82
C ASN A 118 2.02 4.17 17.72
N MET A 119 2.66 3.13 17.17
CA MET A 119 2.99 1.88 17.87
C MET A 119 4.46 1.79 18.30
N CYS A 120 5.39 2.36 17.53
CA CYS A 120 6.83 2.32 17.80
C CYS A 120 7.41 3.75 17.86
N PRO A 121 7.76 4.27 19.04
CA PRO A 121 8.33 5.62 19.20
C PRO A 121 9.76 5.81 18.65
N ALA A 122 10.41 4.74 18.19
CA ALA A 122 11.80 4.78 17.74
C ALA A 122 11.87 4.90 16.21
N PRO A 123 12.75 5.76 15.65
CA PRO A 123 12.85 5.98 14.22
C PRO A 123 13.47 4.75 13.56
N LYS A 124 12.66 3.88 12.97
CA LYS A 124 13.13 2.89 12.00
C LYS A 124 12.92 3.45 10.60
N HIS A 125 13.67 4.50 10.28
CA HIS A 125 13.76 5.02 8.93
C HIS A 125 14.61 4.06 8.08
N SER A 126 14.04 2.95 7.65
CA SER A 126 14.75 1.98 6.81
C SER A 126 13.86 1.44 5.70
N SER A 127 13.52 2.31 4.76
CA SER A 127 13.50 2.03 3.31
C SER A 127 13.04 3.30 2.61
N SER A 128 13.98 4.12 2.14
CA SER A 128 13.62 5.22 1.26
C SER A 128 13.15 4.64 -0.06
N CYS A 129 11.83 4.56 -0.28
CA CYS A 129 11.31 4.67 -1.63
C CYS A 129 11.59 6.10 -2.08
N GLY A 130 12.80 6.33 -2.63
CA GLY A 130 13.15 7.60 -3.21
C GLY A 130 12.30 7.86 -4.45
N CYS A 131 11.81 9.08 -4.60
CA CYS A 131 11.11 9.53 -5.80
C CYS A 131 11.83 10.78 -6.33
N SER A 132 12.10 10.82 -7.63
CA SER A 132 12.55 12.02 -8.32
C SER A 132 11.38 12.57 -9.14
N SER A 133 10.93 13.78 -8.80
CA SER A 133 9.88 14.50 -9.53
C SER A 133 10.49 15.73 -10.18
N ILE A 134 10.28 15.88 -11.49
CA ILE A 134 10.78 17.02 -12.27
C ILE A 134 9.57 17.72 -12.86
N VAL A 135 9.43 19.02 -12.57
CA VAL A 135 8.43 19.89 -13.18
C VAL A 135 9.17 20.96 -13.98
N LEU A 136 8.90 21.04 -15.28
CA LEU A 136 9.52 22.01 -16.18
C LEU A 136 8.44 22.98 -16.65
N ASN A 137 8.54 24.25 -16.26
CA ASN A 137 7.68 25.32 -16.76
C ASN A 137 8.41 26.10 -17.86
N GLN A 138 8.43 25.54 -19.07
CA GLN A 138 9.04 26.18 -20.24
C GLN A 138 8.07 26.20 -21.41
N LYS A 139 8.15 27.24 -22.25
CA LYS A 139 7.31 27.38 -23.45
C LYS A 139 7.51 26.25 -24.49
N HIS A 140 8.64 25.51 -24.45
CA HIS A 140 9.07 24.62 -25.54
C HIS A 140 9.66 23.25 -25.12
N CYS A 141 9.51 22.78 -23.89
CA CYS A 141 10.12 21.51 -23.46
C CYS A 141 9.09 20.55 -22.84
N ALA A 142 8.95 19.35 -23.43
CA ALA A 142 8.12 18.26 -22.92
C ALA A 142 8.96 17.32 -22.02
N ILE A 143 8.35 16.87 -20.92
CA ILE A 143 9.00 16.14 -19.82
C ILE A 143 9.60 14.82 -20.31
N GLN A 144 10.93 14.66 -20.20
CA GLN A 144 11.64 13.40 -20.46
C GLN A 144 12.34 12.93 -19.19
N ARG A 145 11.90 11.77 -18.66
CA ARG A 145 12.49 11.16 -17.45
C ARG A 145 13.83 10.51 -17.82
N MET A 146 14.94 10.98 -17.25
CA MET A 146 16.19 10.22 -17.15
C MET A 146 16.17 9.37 -15.88
N LEU A 147 16.38 8.07 -16.00
CA LEU A 147 16.59 7.15 -14.89
C LEU A 147 18.08 6.86 -14.76
N GLN A 148 18.55 6.87 -13.51
CA GLN A 148 19.82 6.29 -13.04
C GLN A 148 19.81 4.76 -13.16
#